data_AF-A0A7J6RPW2-F1
#
_entry.id   AF-A0A7J6RPW2-F1
#
_cell.length_a   1.000
_cell.length_b   1.000
_cell.length_c   1.000
_cell.angle_alpha   90.00
_cell.angle_beta   90.00
_cell.angle_gamma   90.00
#
_symmetry.space_group_name_H-M   'P 1'
#
loop_
_entity.id
_entity.type
_entity.pdbx_description
1 polymer ?
#
loop_
_entity_poly.entity_id
_entity_poly.type
_entity_poly.pdbx_seq_one_letter_code
_entity_poly.pdbx_strand_id
1 'polypeptide(L)'
;RAQLDSTSLNDTSLATLVQILSQCPSLEHLDVSYNDISMASCSDICLLLSLGRAIRTISLEGCHLPLRAIGYFMTALMERGSKDLPDFDKLSFTRTGGIISTALEAKKPGKPSSWILNHRERITQAIGRPCTIVAATVLHRASVEVWRFMADTGHPQV
;
A
#
# COMPACT_ATOMS: atom_id res chain seq x y z
N ARG A 1 -15.83 4.22 13.36
CA ARG A 1 -14.57 4.87 12.91
C ARG A 1 -13.56 4.77 14.05
N ALA A 2 -12.30 4.48 13.77
CA ALA A 2 -11.20 4.49 14.74
C ALA A 2 -10.07 5.39 14.22
N GLN A 3 -9.69 6.39 14.99
CA GLN A 3 -8.59 7.31 14.70
C GLN A 3 -7.49 7.09 15.72
N LEU A 4 -6.35 6.58 15.26
CA LEU A 4 -5.20 6.20 16.06
C LEU A 4 -3.92 6.69 15.37
N ASP A 5 -4.01 7.81 14.65
CA ASP A 5 -2.86 8.43 14.01
C ASP A 5 -1.93 9.04 15.07
N SER A 6 -0.62 8.91 14.84
CA SER A 6 0.43 9.47 15.71
C SER A 6 0.36 9.03 17.19
N THR A 7 -0.17 7.85 17.49
CA THR A 7 -0.31 7.34 18.86
C THR A 7 0.84 6.41 19.29
N SER A 8 1.96 6.42 18.56
CA SER A 8 3.11 5.53 18.79
C SER A 8 2.75 4.04 18.74
N LEU A 9 1.77 3.66 17.91
CA LEU A 9 1.52 2.25 17.64
C LEU A 9 2.75 1.64 16.98
N ASN A 10 3.08 0.43 17.41
CA ASN A 10 4.08 -0.43 16.80
C ASN A 10 3.43 -1.73 16.29
N ASP A 11 4.22 -2.57 15.62
CA ASP A 11 3.73 -3.83 15.05
C ASP A 11 3.02 -4.73 16.08
N THR A 12 3.54 -4.83 17.31
CA THR A 12 2.95 -5.65 18.38
C THR A 12 1.59 -5.13 18.82
N SER A 13 1.48 -3.82 19.03
CA SER A 13 0.21 -3.18 19.39
C SER A 13 -0.81 -3.26 18.27
N LEU A 14 -0.39 -3.15 17.00
CA LEU A 14 -1.27 -3.28 15.86
C LEU A 14 -1.81 -4.71 15.73
N ALA A 15 -0.98 -5.74 15.92
CA ALA A 15 -1.43 -7.13 15.90
C ALA A 15 -2.55 -7.38 16.93
N THR A 16 -2.38 -6.87 18.16
CA THR A 16 -3.40 -6.96 19.22
C THR A 16 -4.68 -6.21 18.82
N LEU A 17 -4.51 -5.01 18.27
CA LEU A 17 -5.61 -4.17 17.83
C LEU A 17 -6.41 -4.83 16.70
N VAL A 18 -5.74 -5.44 15.72
CA VAL A 18 -6.37 -6.15 14.60
C VAL A 18 -7.23 -7.32 15.08
N GLN A 19 -6.81 -8.05 16.12
CA GLN A 19 -7.64 -9.11 16.73
C GLN A 19 -8.96 -8.56 17.29
N ILE A 20 -8.94 -7.35 17.85
CA ILE A 20 -10.14 -6.69 18.39
C ILE A 20 -10.98 -6.10 17.24
N LEU A 21 -10.34 -5.36 16.32
CA LEU A 21 -11.01 -4.65 15.24
C LEU A 21 -11.65 -5.57 14.20
N SER A 22 -11.07 -6.76 13.97
CA SER A 22 -11.65 -7.78 13.08
C SER A 22 -13.02 -8.28 13.57
N GLN A 23 -13.32 -8.10 14.86
CA GLN A 23 -14.60 -8.46 15.46
C GLN A 23 -15.59 -7.29 15.50
N CYS A 24 -15.20 -6.09 15.06
CA CYS A 24 -16.07 -4.91 15.06
C CYS A 24 -16.90 -4.83 13.76
N PRO A 25 -18.21 -5.19 13.78
CA PRO A 25 -19.02 -5.24 12.57
C PRO A 25 -19.39 -3.86 12.01
N SER A 26 -19.15 -2.78 12.75
CA SER A 26 -19.48 -1.39 12.37
C SER A 26 -18.26 -0.53 12.06
N LEU A 27 -17.04 -1.10 12.11
CA LEU A 27 -15.83 -0.34 11.85
C LEU A 27 -15.64 -0.15 10.34
N GLU A 28 -15.92 1.05 9.85
CA GLU A 28 -15.76 1.37 8.42
C GLU A 28 -14.43 2.05 8.07
N HIS A 29 -13.85 2.75 9.03
CA HIS A 29 -12.66 3.57 8.80
C HIS A 29 -11.66 3.36 9.93
N LEU A 30 -10.42 3.04 9.55
CA LEU A 30 -9.28 2.92 10.44
C LEU A 30 -8.17 3.87 9.97
N ASP A 31 -7.76 4.78 10.84
CA ASP A 31 -6.56 5.59 10.65
C ASP A 31 -5.50 5.16 11.65
N VAL A 32 -4.37 4.65 11.15
CA VAL A 32 -3.18 4.31 11.94
C VAL A 32 -1.94 5.00 11.36
N SER A 33 -2.14 6.13 10.67
CA SER A 33 -1.06 6.88 10.05
C SER A 33 -0.05 7.42 11.05
N TYR A 34 1.17 7.69 10.58
CA TYR A 34 2.29 8.24 11.36
C TYR A 34 2.62 7.42 12.62
N ASN A 35 2.52 6.10 12.51
CA ASN A 35 2.91 5.15 13.54
C ASN A 35 4.09 4.28 13.07
N ASP A 36 4.70 3.55 14.00
CA ASP A 36 5.82 2.67 13.74
C ASP A 36 5.36 1.29 13.26
N ILE A 37 4.59 1.30 12.17
CA ILE A 37 4.07 0.08 11.54
C ILE A 37 4.99 -0.28 10.39
N SER A 38 5.57 -1.47 10.45
CA SER A 38 6.56 -1.96 9.51
C SER A 38 6.02 -3.12 8.67
N MET A 39 6.91 -3.76 7.91
CA MET A 39 6.58 -4.98 7.18
C MET A 39 6.09 -6.11 8.10
N ALA A 40 6.48 -6.13 9.38
CA ALA A 40 6.08 -7.18 10.31
C ALA A 40 4.55 -7.23 10.48
N SER A 41 3.88 -6.08 10.47
CA SER A 41 2.43 -5.98 10.53
C SER A 41 1.71 -6.13 9.18
N CYS A 42 2.42 -6.44 8.09
CA CYS A 42 1.80 -6.60 6.78
C CYS A 42 0.71 -7.69 6.78
N SER A 43 0.94 -8.80 7.47
CA SER A 43 -0.05 -9.88 7.60
C SER A 43 -1.28 -9.44 8.39
N ASP A 44 -1.10 -8.64 9.45
CA ASP A 44 -2.21 -8.17 10.28
C ASP A 44 -3.11 -7.20 9.49
N ILE A 45 -2.50 -6.33 8.69
CA ILE A 45 -3.24 -5.44 7.78
C ILE A 45 -3.97 -6.25 6.70
N CYS A 46 -3.31 -7.27 6.13
CA CYS A 46 -3.97 -8.16 5.15
C CYS A 46 -5.15 -8.90 5.77
N LEU A 47 -5.01 -9.38 7.01
CA LEU A 47 -6.10 -10.01 7.76
C LEU A 47 -7.28 -9.04 7.93
N LEU A 48 -6.99 -7.79 8.27
CA LEU A 48 -8.00 -6.75 8.42
C LEU A 48 -8.72 -6.47 7.08
N LEU A 49 -7.98 -6.42 5.97
CA LEU A 49 -8.53 -6.26 4.62
C LEU A 49 -9.41 -7.44 4.20
N SER A 50 -8.97 -8.68 4.46
CA SER A 50 -9.67 -9.91 4.07
C SER A 50 -10.85 -10.28 4.97
N LEU A 51 -10.89 -9.82 6.24
CA LEU A 51 -11.94 -10.19 7.21
C LEU A 51 -12.83 -9.02 7.67
N GLY A 52 -12.36 -7.77 7.55
CA GLY A 52 -13.07 -6.60 8.06
C GLY A 52 -14.38 -6.34 7.31
N ARG A 53 -15.50 -6.84 7.83
CA ARG A 53 -16.80 -6.86 7.13
C ARG A 53 -17.32 -5.48 6.76
N ALA A 54 -17.08 -4.47 7.60
CA ALA A 54 -17.51 -3.10 7.32
C ALA A 54 -16.37 -2.17 6.86
N ILE A 55 -15.11 -2.60 6.95
CA ILE A 55 -13.97 -1.74 6.64
C ILE A 55 -13.99 -1.34 5.17
N ARG A 56 -13.95 -0.03 4.94
CA ARG A 56 -13.90 0.59 3.61
C ARG A 56 -12.62 1.39 3.40
N THR A 57 -12.07 1.96 4.46
CA THR A 57 -10.84 2.74 4.36
C THR A 57 -9.83 2.40 5.44
N ILE A 58 -8.57 2.27 5.04
CA ILE A 58 -7.43 2.17 5.96
C ILE A 58 -6.39 3.21 5.55
N SER A 59 -5.90 3.99 6.51
CA SER A 59 -4.76 4.89 6.32
C SER A 59 -3.52 4.33 7.02
N LEU A 60 -2.49 4.05 6.22
CA LEU A 60 -1.13 3.65 6.60
C LEU A 60 -0.13 4.74 6.19
N GLU A 61 -0.61 5.97 6.06
CA GLU A 61 0.21 7.10 5.67
C GLU A 61 1.36 7.31 6.67
N GLY A 62 2.57 7.57 6.19
CA GLY A 62 3.71 7.87 7.08
C GLY A 62 4.27 6.65 7.84
N CYS A 63 3.82 5.43 7.55
CA CYS A 63 4.33 4.21 8.18
C CYS A 63 5.60 3.66 7.49
N HIS A 64 6.29 2.71 8.12
CA HIS A 64 7.55 2.12 7.65
C HIS A 64 7.35 0.91 6.70
N LEU A 65 6.34 0.96 5.85
CA LEU A 65 6.03 -0.12 4.90
C LEU A 65 6.92 -0.05 3.65
N PRO A 66 7.53 -1.17 3.21
CA PRO A 66 8.27 -1.24 1.95
C PRO A 66 7.32 -1.35 0.74
N LEU A 67 7.81 -1.06 -0.47
CA LEU A 67 7.00 -1.15 -1.70
C LEU A 67 6.41 -2.55 -1.94
N ARG A 68 7.12 -3.61 -1.56
CA ARG A 68 6.62 -4.99 -1.69
C ARG A 68 5.32 -5.26 -0.93
N ALA A 69 5.00 -4.47 0.12
CA ALA A 69 3.75 -4.59 0.86
C ALA A 69 2.52 -4.38 -0.04
N ILE A 70 2.65 -3.60 -1.12
CA ILE A 70 1.58 -3.34 -2.09
C ILE A 70 1.07 -4.66 -2.69
N GLY A 71 1.95 -5.60 -3.04
CA GLY A 71 1.56 -6.90 -3.60
C GLY A 71 0.67 -7.69 -2.65
N TYR A 72 1.05 -7.76 -1.37
CA TYR A 72 0.25 -8.44 -0.34
C TYR A 72 -1.12 -7.80 -0.14
N PHE A 73 -1.18 -6.46 -0.09
CA PHE A 73 -2.46 -5.75 0.04
C PHE A 73 -3.36 -5.95 -1.17
N MET A 74 -2.80 -5.99 -2.38
CA MET A 74 -3.57 -6.32 -3.59
C MET A 74 -4.17 -7.72 -3.48
N THR A 75 -3.39 -8.72 -3.06
CA THR A 75 -3.90 -10.08 -2.85
C THR A 75 -5.02 -10.13 -1.83
N ALA A 76 -4.86 -9.46 -0.68
CA ALA A 76 -5.91 -9.40 0.34
C ALA A 76 -7.20 -8.73 -0.17
N LEU A 77 -7.07 -7.67 -0.98
CA LEU A 77 -8.22 -7.01 -1.60
C LEU A 77 -8.91 -7.87 -2.67
N MET A 78 -8.15 -8.64 -3.46
CA MET A 78 -8.72 -9.59 -4.42
C MET A 78 -9.45 -10.73 -3.70
N GLU A 79 -8.87 -11.26 -2.63
CA GLU A 79 -9.50 -12.29 -1.79
C GLU A 79 -10.75 -11.74 -1.08
N ARG A 80 -10.74 -10.48 -0.67
CA ARG A 80 -11.93 -9.80 -0.15
C ARG A 80 -13.06 -9.79 -1.18
N GLY A 81 -12.75 -9.43 -2.43
CA GLY A 81 -13.72 -9.38 -3.52
C GLY A 81 -14.32 -10.75 -3.86
N SER A 82 -13.58 -11.84 -3.69
CA SER A 82 -14.12 -13.20 -3.91
C SER A 82 -15.05 -13.68 -2.79
N LYS A 83 -15.05 -13.02 -1.63
CA LYS A 83 -15.86 -13.36 -0.44
C LYS A 83 -17.18 -12.58 -0.34
N ASP A 84 -17.58 -11.86 -1.38
CA ASP A 84 -18.78 -11.00 -1.40
C ASP A 84 -18.82 -9.99 -0.23
N LEU A 85 -17.64 -9.54 0.19
CA LEU A 85 -17.50 -8.49 1.19
C LEU A 85 -17.76 -7.12 0.56
N PRO A 86 -18.22 -6.13 1.33
CA PRO A 86 -18.44 -4.78 0.82
C PRO A 86 -17.20 -4.21 0.16
N ASP A 87 -17.43 -3.44 -0.90
CA ASP A 87 -16.39 -2.74 -1.66
C ASP A 87 -15.46 -1.97 -0.73
N PHE A 88 -14.18 -2.06 -1.05
CA PHE A 88 -13.14 -1.37 -0.32
C PHE A 88 -12.76 -0.08 -1.06
N ASP A 89 -13.05 1.04 -0.43
CA ASP A 89 -12.96 2.37 -1.05
C ASP A 89 -11.52 2.86 -1.19
N LYS A 90 -10.69 2.72 -0.14
CA LYS A 90 -9.38 3.38 -0.10
C LYS A 90 -8.36 2.76 0.85
N LEU A 91 -7.18 2.42 0.34
CA LEU A 91 -5.98 2.10 1.12
C LEU A 91 -4.96 3.21 0.89
N SER A 92 -4.68 4.04 1.90
CA SER A 92 -3.62 5.05 1.82
C SER A 92 -2.31 4.49 2.36
N PHE A 93 -1.24 4.64 1.60
CA PHE A 93 0.14 4.29 2.01
C PHE A 93 1.10 5.36 1.51
N THR A 94 0.63 6.60 1.38
CA THR A 94 1.45 7.76 1.04
C THR A 94 2.51 8.00 2.08
N ARG A 95 3.64 8.60 1.68
CA ARG A 95 4.75 8.92 2.59
C ARG A 95 5.25 7.72 3.41
N THR A 96 5.09 6.50 2.90
CA THR A 96 5.66 5.32 3.55
C THR A 96 7.15 5.18 3.26
N GLY A 97 7.89 4.50 4.14
CA GLY A 97 9.34 4.34 4.04
C GLY A 97 9.81 3.84 2.66
N GLY A 98 9.12 2.87 2.05
CA GLY A 98 9.45 2.36 0.72
C GLY A 98 9.27 3.40 -0.41
N ILE A 99 8.20 4.19 -0.35
CA ILE A 99 7.93 5.25 -1.33
C ILE A 99 8.92 6.41 -1.15
N ILE A 100 9.19 6.81 0.09
CA ILE A 100 10.14 7.87 0.41
C ILE A 100 11.54 7.49 -0.06
N SER A 101 12.00 6.28 0.29
CA SER A 101 13.32 5.78 -0.14
C SER A 101 13.46 5.81 -1.66
N THR A 102 12.46 5.27 -2.38
CA THR A 102 12.45 5.30 -3.85
C THR A 102 12.45 6.72 -4.41
N ALA A 103 11.70 7.63 -3.81
CA ALA A 103 11.67 9.03 -4.22
C ALA A 103 13.00 9.76 -3.96
N LEU A 104 13.70 9.45 -2.87
CA LEU A 104 15.03 9.96 -2.57
C LEU A 104 16.08 9.41 -3.55
N GLU A 105 16.01 8.11 -3.86
CA GLU A 105 16.88 7.51 -4.88
C GLU A 105 16.67 8.14 -6.26
N ALA A 106 15.42 8.43 -6.64
CA ALA A 106 15.10 9.10 -7.89
C ALA A 106 15.67 10.52 -8.00
N LYS A 107 16.00 11.17 -6.88
CA LYS A 107 16.61 12.50 -6.83
C LYS A 107 18.14 12.47 -6.91
N LYS A 108 18.78 11.29 -6.82
CA LYS A 108 20.24 11.18 -6.94
C LYS A 108 20.68 11.65 -8.33
N PRO A 109 21.81 12.36 -8.47
CA PRO A 109 22.28 12.86 -9.75
C PRO A 109 22.58 11.71 -10.72
N GLY A 110 22.03 11.79 -11.92
CA GLY A 110 22.16 10.77 -12.97
C GLY A 110 21.14 10.96 -14.08
N LYS A 111 21.41 10.39 -15.26
CA LYS A 111 20.42 10.36 -16.34
C LYS A 111 19.38 9.27 -16.01
N PRO A 112 18.07 9.56 -16.01
CA PRO A 112 17.05 8.54 -15.83
C PRO A 112 17.10 7.51 -16.97
N SER A 113 16.76 6.27 -16.67
CA SER A 113 16.74 5.20 -17.67
C SER A 113 15.67 5.44 -18.74
N SER A 114 15.86 4.88 -19.94
CA SER A 114 14.88 4.93 -21.02
C SER A 114 13.52 4.37 -20.60
N TRP A 115 13.51 3.32 -19.77
CA TRP A 115 12.30 2.74 -19.19
C TRP A 115 11.50 3.76 -18.37
N ILE A 116 12.17 4.52 -17.48
CA ILE A 116 11.51 5.53 -16.65
C ILE A 116 10.98 6.67 -17.52
N LEU A 117 11.73 7.09 -18.54
CA LEU A 117 11.31 8.14 -19.48
C LEU A 117 10.07 7.72 -20.28
N ASN A 118 10.06 6.49 -20.81
CA ASN A 118 8.91 5.93 -21.51
C ASN A 118 7.70 5.80 -20.57
N HIS A 119 7.90 5.29 -19.35
CA HIS A 119 6.83 5.18 -18.35
C HIS A 119 6.25 6.57 -18.01
N ARG A 120 7.10 7.59 -17.84
CA ARG A 120 6.68 8.98 -17.60
C ARG A 120 5.82 9.51 -18.72
N GLU A 121 6.20 9.26 -19.98
CA GLU A 121 5.44 9.69 -21.15
C GLU A 121 4.07 9.02 -21.20
N ARG A 122 4.03 7.68 -21.04
CA ARG A 122 2.78 6.91 -20.97
C ARG A 122 1.86 7.39 -19.86
N ILE A 123 2.41 7.62 -18.66
CA ILE A 123 1.64 8.15 -17.52
C ILE A 123 1.12 9.53 -17.87
N THR A 124 1.97 10.44 -18.36
CA THR A 124 1.60 11.82 -18.73
C THR A 124 0.46 11.86 -19.73
N GLN A 125 0.50 10.99 -20.75
CA GLN A 125 -0.57 10.82 -21.73
C GLN A 125 -1.86 10.32 -21.08
N ALA A 126 -1.78 9.30 -20.21
CA ALA A 126 -2.95 8.72 -19.55
C ALA A 126 -3.63 9.71 -18.57
N ILE A 127 -2.86 10.53 -17.84
CA ILE A 127 -3.40 11.45 -16.84
C ILE A 127 -3.68 12.86 -17.40
N GLY A 128 -3.29 13.14 -18.65
CA GLY A 128 -3.46 14.46 -19.28
C GLY A 128 -2.68 15.61 -18.60
N ARG A 129 -1.68 15.29 -17.75
CA ARG A 129 -0.86 16.28 -17.03
C ARG A 129 0.59 15.82 -16.90
N PRO A 130 1.57 16.74 -16.84
CA PRO A 130 2.99 16.38 -16.75
C PRO A 130 3.29 15.53 -15.50
N CYS A 131 3.87 14.35 -15.71
CA CYS A 131 4.37 13.50 -14.63
C CYS A 131 5.84 13.84 -14.32
N THR A 132 6.18 14.03 -13.05
CA THR A 132 7.57 14.30 -12.64
C THR A 132 8.43 13.04 -12.77
N ILE A 133 9.75 13.21 -12.88
CA ILE A 133 10.66 12.05 -12.95
C ILE A 133 10.63 11.21 -11.66
N VAL A 134 10.44 11.86 -10.51
CA VAL A 134 10.32 11.21 -9.21
C VAL A 134 9.05 10.35 -9.18
N ALA A 135 7.90 10.91 -9.58
CA ALA A 135 6.64 10.17 -9.63
C ALA A 135 6.72 8.99 -10.62
N ALA A 136 7.30 9.19 -11.81
CA ALA A 136 7.50 8.12 -12.78
C ALA A 136 8.42 7.02 -12.25
N THR A 137 9.46 7.36 -11.49
CA THR A 137 10.37 6.38 -10.87
C THR A 137 9.67 5.56 -9.79
N VAL A 138 8.91 6.23 -8.91
CA VAL A 138 8.12 5.54 -7.87
C VAL A 138 7.12 4.59 -8.50
N LEU A 139 6.37 5.04 -9.51
CA LEU A 139 5.39 4.21 -10.21
C LEU A 139 6.07 3.03 -10.93
N HIS A 140 7.15 3.28 -11.66
CA HIS A 140 7.90 2.21 -12.32
C HIS A 140 8.40 1.15 -11.32
N ARG A 141 8.98 1.56 -10.19
CA ARG A 141 9.45 0.64 -9.14
C ARG A 141 8.31 -0.13 -8.51
N ALA A 142 7.20 0.54 -8.19
CA ALA A 142 6.00 -0.12 -7.68
C ALA A 142 5.48 -1.17 -8.67
N SER A 143 5.40 -0.84 -9.96
CA SER A 143 4.98 -1.79 -11.00
C SER A 143 5.91 -3.00 -11.10
N VAL A 144 7.22 -2.80 -11.02
CA VAL A 144 8.21 -3.91 -11.04
C VAL A 144 8.06 -4.81 -9.82
N GLU A 145 7.91 -4.23 -8.62
CA GLU A 145 7.75 -5.00 -7.39
C GLU A 145 6.43 -5.77 -7.36
N VAL A 146 5.34 -5.17 -7.84
CA VAL A 146 4.06 -5.86 -8.01
C VAL A 146 4.20 -7.01 -9.01
N TRP A 147 4.83 -6.78 -10.18
CA TRP A 147 5.05 -7.84 -11.17
C TRP A 147 5.88 -9.00 -10.61
N ARG A 148 6.99 -8.69 -9.92
CA ARG A 148 7.82 -9.70 -9.25
C ARG A 148 7.02 -10.51 -8.25
N PHE A 149 6.27 -9.84 -7.39
CA PHE A 149 5.40 -10.51 -6.43
C PHE A 149 4.40 -11.45 -7.12
N MET A 150 3.73 -11.00 -8.19
CA MET A 150 2.76 -11.83 -8.90
C MET A 150 3.43 -13.04 -9.57
N ALA A 151 4.62 -12.87 -10.15
CA ALA A 151 5.41 -13.97 -10.71
C ALA A 151 5.88 -14.96 -9.64
N ASP A 152 6.42 -14.47 -8.53
CA ASP A 152 6.97 -15.28 -7.43
C ASP A 152 5.87 -16.07 -6.70
N THR A 153 4.65 -15.54 -6.65
CA THR A 153 3.49 -16.19 -6.01
C THR A 153 2.68 -17.06 -6.95
N GLY A 154 3.05 -17.15 -8.24
CA GLY A 154 2.27 -17.89 -9.24
C GLY A 154 0.84 -17.37 -9.39
N HIS A 155 0.67 -16.05 -9.30
CA HIS A 155 -0.65 -15.44 -9.29
C HIS A 155 -1.39 -15.73 -10.61
N PRO A 156 -2.68 -16.11 -10.60
CA PRO A 156 -3.42 -16.59 -11.78
C PRO A 156 -3.57 -15.59 -12.95
N GLN A 157 -3.05 -14.37 -12.80
CA GLN A 157 -3.06 -13.31 -13.81
C GLN A 157 -1.67 -13.07 -14.44
N VAL A 158 -0.66 -13.87 -14.10
CA VAL A 158 0.70 -13.89 -14.68
C VAL A 158 0.93 -15.22 -15.38
#